data_AF-A0A351MUV0-F1
#
_entry.id   AF-A0A351MUV0-F1
#
_cell.length_a   1.000
_cell.length_b   1.000
_cell.length_c   1.000
_cell.angle_alpha   90.00
_cell.angle_beta   90.00
_cell.angle_gamma   90.00
#
_symmetry.space_group_name_H-M   'P 1'
#
loop_
_entity.id
_entity.type
_entity.pdbx_description
1 polymer ?
#
loop_
_entity_poly.entity_id
_entity_poly.type
_entity_poly.pdbx_seq_one_letter_code
_entity_poly.pdbx_strand_id
1 'polypeptide(L)'
;HQIRAHALWMGHPVVGDKLYGRDASLYLEFAREGWTPRLARSLAHRRQALHAARLDFTAPNFVRTFCAPFPKDLREFAEMQMGIPVAEMTQILQHAELT
;
A
#
# COMPACT_ATOMS: atom_id res chain seq x y z
N HIS A 1 1.24 13.33 -0.06
CA HIS A 1 0.65 12.05 -0.52
C HIS A 1 1.05 11.71 -1.96
N GLN A 2 2.33 11.85 -2.32
CA GLN A 2 2.77 11.85 -3.72
C GLN A 2 2.43 10.55 -4.46
N ILE A 3 2.79 9.39 -3.90
CA ILE A 3 2.49 8.07 -4.50
C ILE A 3 0.98 7.89 -4.72
N ARG A 4 0.17 8.20 -3.70
CA ARG A 4 -1.29 8.02 -3.73
C ARG A 4 -1.98 8.93 -4.75
N ALA A 5 -1.58 10.18 -4.81
CA ALA A 5 -2.13 11.15 -5.76
C ALA A 5 -1.78 10.78 -7.22
N HIS A 6 -0.53 10.39 -7.48
CA HIS A 6 -0.13 9.94 -8.82
C HIS A 6 -0.81 8.64 -9.24
N ALA A 7 -0.94 7.68 -8.32
CA ALA A 7 -1.66 6.44 -8.57
C ALA A 7 -3.12 6.71 -9.01
N LEU A 8 -3.81 7.62 -8.32
CA LEU A 8 -5.15 8.08 -8.73
C LEU A 8 -5.13 8.79 -10.09
N TRP A 9 -4.18 9.69 -10.32
CA TRP A 9 -4.06 10.42 -11.59
C TRP A 9 -3.85 9.48 -12.79
N MET A 10 -3.10 8.39 -12.60
CA MET A 10 -2.92 7.33 -13.60
C MET A 10 -4.14 6.40 -13.76
N GLY A 11 -5.23 6.61 -13.01
CA GLY A 11 -6.42 5.75 -13.05
C GLY A 11 -6.32 4.47 -12.21
N HIS A 12 -5.24 4.31 -11.43
CA HIS A 12 -4.96 3.14 -10.60
C HIS A 12 -4.83 3.53 -9.11
N PRO A 13 -5.91 4.00 -8.47
CA PRO A 13 -5.86 4.42 -7.06
C PRO A 13 -5.44 3.27 -6.14
N VAL A 14 -4.74 3.63 -5.04
CA VAL A 14 -4.26 2.66 -4.05
C VAL A 14 -5.45 2.01 -3.33
N VAL A 15 -5.45 0.68 -3.23
CA VAL A 15 -6.47 -0.07 -2.48
C VAL A 15 -6.50 0.38 -1.01
N GLY A 16 -7.69 0.47 -0.41
CA GLY A 16 -7.84 0.91 0.98
C GLY A 16 -7.74 2.42 1.20
N ASP A 17 -7.50 3.20 0.14
CA ASP A 17 -7.41 4.65 0.20
C ASP A 17 -8.79 5.32 0.20
N LYS A 18 -9.15 5.88 1.35
CA LYS A 18 -10.42 6.58 1.58
C LYS A 18 -10.46 7.97 0.95
N LEU A 19 -9.30 8.57 0.70
CA LEU A 19 -9.17 9.97 0.30
C LEU A 19 -8.87 10.11 -1.19
N TYR A 20 -7.95 9.31 -1.72
CA TYR A 20 -7.60 9.28 -3.15
C TYR A 20 -8.20 8.05 -3.83
N GLY A 21 -9.53 8.00 -3.84
CA GLY A 21 -10.31 6.96 -4.51
C GLY A 21 -11.30 7.54 -5.50
N ARG A 22 -12.18 6.69 -6.05
CA ARG A 22 -13.22 7.11 -7.01
C ARG A 22 -14.41 7.81 -6.34
N ASP A 23 -14.59 7.61 -5.05
CA ASP A 23 -15.71 8.15 -4.26
C ASP A 23 -15.17 8.92 -3.05
N ALA A 24 -15.29 10.25 -3.09
CA ALA A 24 -14.84 11.14 -2.03
C ALA A 24 -15.68 11.02 -0.74
N SER A 25 -16.88 10.43 -0.81
CA SER A 25 -17.73 10.26 0.38
C SER A 25 -17.17 9.21 1.34
N LEU A 26 -16.30 8.30 0.87
CA LEU A 26 -15.73 7.23 1.69
C LEU A 26 -14.88 7.76 2.85
N TYR A 27 -14.14 8.86 2.66
CA TYR A 27 -13.41 9.49 3.75
C TYR A 27 -14.36 10.11 4.80
N LEU A 28 -15.40 10.82 4.35
CA LEU A 28 -16.37 11.46 5.23
C LEU A 28 -17.16 10.43 6.04
N GLU A 29 -17.57 9.33 5.41
CA GLU A 29 -18.23 8.21 6.07
C GLU A 29 -17.31 7.61 7.15
N PHE A 30 -16.05 7.32 6.81
CA PHE A 30 -15.11 6.79 7.79
C PHE A 30 -14.87 7.73 8.98
N ALA A 31 -14.78 9.04 8.73
CA ALA A 31 -14.58 10.03 9.78
C ALA A 31 -15.78 10.13 10.74
N ARG A 32 -17.00 9.88 10.26
CA ARG A 32 -18.24 9.96 11.06
C ARG A 32 -18.60 8.65 11.73
N GLU A 33 -18.45 7.53 11.03
CA GLU A 33 -19.03 6.24 11.39
C GLU A 33 -17.97 5.16 11.62
N GLY A 34 -16.69 5.45 11.36
CA GLY A 34 -15.62 4.47 11.44
C GLY A 34 -15.68 3.44 10.31
N TRP A 35 -15.35 2.18 10.59
CA TRP A 35 -15.28 1.14 9.58
C TRP A 35 -16.64 0.50 9.34
N THR A 36 -17.27 0.82 8.21
CA THR A 36 -18.61 0.34 7.82
C THR A 36 -18.54 -0.84 6.83
N PRO A 37 -19.64 -1.61 6.67
CA PRO A 37 -19.73 -2.63 5.63
C PRO A 37 -19.60 -2.09 4.20
N ARG A 38 -20.04 -0.84 3.94
CA ARG A 38 -19.86 -0.20 2.62
C ARG A 38 -18.39 0.06 2.35
N LEU A 39 -17.67 0.62 3.33
CA LEU A 39 -16.22 0.83 3.21
C LEU A 39 -15.47 -0.48 2.94
N ALA A 40 -15.85 -1.57 3.63
CA ALA A 40 -15.25 -2.88 3.40
C ALA A 40 -15.41 -3.37 1.95
N ARG A 41 -16.59 -3.20 1.35
CA ARG A 41 -16.85 -3.58 -0.04
C ARG A 41 -16.17 -2.65 -1.05
N SER A 42 -16.20 -1.35 -0.80
CA SER A 42 -15.68 -0.35 -1.75
C SER A 42 -14.16 -0.24 -1.74
N LEU A 43 -13.52 -0.45 -0.59
CA LEU A 43 -12.08 -0.21 -0.44
C LEU A 43 -11.23 -1.49 -0.42
N ALA A 44 -11.85 -2.66 -0.26
CA ALA A 44 -11.24 -4.00 -0.20
C ALA A 44 -10.17 -4.23 0.90
N HIS A 45 -9.63 -3.17 1.50
CA HIS A 45 -8.64 -3.23 2.56
C HIS A 45 -8.83 -2.09 3.57
N ARG A 46 -8.45 -2.32 4.84
CA ARG A 46 -8.72 -1.40 5.95
C ARG A 46 -7.88 -0.12 5.94
N ARG A 47 -6.67 -0.18 5.37
CA ARG A 47 -5.75 0.96 5.20
C ARG A 47 -5.19 0.97 3.79
N GLN A 48 -4.48 2.04 3.43
CA GLN A 48 -3.79 2.11 2.14
C GLN A 48 -2.85 0.89 2.01
N ALA A 49 -3.00 0.16 0.91
CA ALA A 49 -2.10 -0.94 0.51
C ALA A 49 -0.77 -0.37 0.01
N LEU A 50 -0.07 0.31 0.91
CA LEU A 50 1.20 0.99 0.68
C LEU A 50 2.14 0.66 1.83
N HIS A 51 3.39 0.35 1.51
CA HIS A 51 4.41 -0.09 2.45
C HIS A 51 5.78 0.43 2.03
N ALA A 52 6.52 1.03 2.96
CA ALA A 52 7.91 1.45 2.73
C ALA A 52 8.81 0.25 3.01
N ALA A 53 9.09 -0.53 1.97
CA ALA A 53 9.73 -1.83 2.11
C ALA A 53 11.27 -1.76 2.21
N ARG A 54 11.86 -0.70 1.65
CA ARG A 54 13.31 -0.48 1.59
C ARG A 54 13.62 1.03 1.67
N LEU A 55 14.67 1.37 2.40
CA LEU A 55 15.25 2.71 2.47
C LEU A 55 16.77 2.59 2.30
N ASP A 56 17.31 3.22 1.27
CA ASP A 56 18.75 3.28 1.01
C ASP A 56 19.29 4.66 1.39
N PHE A 57 20.36 4.68 2.18
CA PHE A 57 21.08 5.89 2.54
C PHE A 57 22.50 5.83 2.00
N THR A 58 22.89 6.87 1.28
CA THR A 58 24.25 7.06 0.76
C THR A 58 24.73 8.47 1.12
N ALA A 59 25.72 8.54 2.00
CA ALA A 59 26.42 9.76 2.39
C ALA A 59 27.92 9.46 2.56
N PRO A 60 28.81 10.48 2.57
CA PRO A 60 30.27 10.28 2.54
C PRO A 60 30.83 9.31 3.59
N ASN A 61 30.20 9.21 4.76
CA ASN A 61 30.59 8.34 5.87
C ASN A 61 29.45 7.42 6.34
N PHE A 62 28.36 7.30 5.58
CA PHE A 62 27.21 6.49 5.95
C PHE A 62 26.57 5.85 4.73
N VAL A 63 26.78 4.55 4.58
CA VAL A 63 26.12 3.73 3.58
C VAL A 63 25.38 2.62 4.31
N ARG A 64 24.04 2.67 4.28
CA ARG A 64 23.18 1.70 4.96
C ARG A 64 21.89 1.53 4.19
N THR A 65 21.43 0.29 4.11
CA THR A 65 20.10 -0.06 3.63
C THR A 65 19.29 -0.61 4.80
N PHE A 66 18.04 -0.17 4.91
CA PHE A 66 17.06 -0.69 5.85
C PHE A 66 15.93 -1.34 5.07
N CYS A 67 15.59 -2.58 5.42
CA CYS A 67 14.49 -3.31 4.79
C CYS A 67 13.45 -3.70 5.84
N ALA A 68 12.18 -3.68 5.44
CA ALA A 68 11.06 -4.13 6.26
C ALA A 68 10.22 -5.14 5.46
N PRO A 69 9.98 -6.36 5.98
CA PRO A 69 9.13 -7.32 5.29
C PRO A 69 7.72 -6.76 5.12
N PHE A 70 6.99 -7.25 4.12
CA PHE A 70 5.58 -6.91 3.99
C PHE A 70 4.84 -7.21 5.30
N PRO A 71 4.02 -6.29 5.82
CA PRO A 71 3.24 -6.54 7.03
C PRO A 71 2.17 -7.62 6.78
N LYS A 72 1.75 -8.31 7.85
CA LYS A 72 0.85 -9.47 7.78
C LYS A 72 -0.40 -9.18 6.96
N ASP A 73 -1.02 -8.03 7.18
CA ASP A 73 -2.26 -7.61 6.51
C ASP A 73 -2.12 -7.51 4.99
N LEU A 74 -1.00 -6.94 4.49
CA LEU A 74 -0.77 -6.85 3.05
C LEU A 74 -0.39 -8.20 2.43
N ARG A 75 0.30 -9.07 3.17
CA ARG A 75 0.56 -10.44 2.70
C ARG A 75 -0.74 -11.21 2.53
N GLU A 76 -1.60 -11.19 3.54
CA GLU A 76 -2.91 -11.84 3.50
C GLU A 76 -3.79 -11.25 2.39
N PHE A 77 -3.78 -9.92 2.22
CA PHE A 77 -4.53 -9.27 1.14
C PHE A 77 -4.04 -9.70 -0.25
N ALA A 78 -2.74 -9.67 -0.50
CA ALA A 78 -2.18 -10.04 -1.79
C ALA A 78 -2.46 -11.52 -2.13
N GLU A 79 -2.31 -12.42 -1.16
CA GLU A 79 -2.55 -13.86 -1.37
C GLU A 79 -4.04 -14.16 -1.55
N MET A 80 -4.90 -13.68 -0.64
CA MET A 80 -6.30 -14.09 -0.60
C MET A 80 -7.20 -13.28 -1.55
N GLN A 81 -6.84 -12.05 -1.89
CA GLN A 81 -7.67 -11.16 -2.70
C GLN A 81 -7.08 -10.87 -4.09
N MET A 82 -5.75 -10.84 -4.22
CA MET A 82 -5.09 -10.59 -5.51
C MET A 82 -4.59 -11.88 -6.18
N GLY A 83 -4.53 -13.00 -5.45
CA GLY A 83 -3.98 -14.27 -5.96
C GLY A 83 -2.46 -14.24 -6.15
N ILE A 84 -1.75 -13.33 -5.48
CA ILE A 84 -0.29 -13.20 -5.57
C ILE A 84 0.36 -14.04 -4.47
N PRO A 85 1.16 -15.07 -4.78
CA PRO A 85 1.82 -15.88 -3.77
C PRO A 85 2.81 -15.10 -2.90
N VAL A 86 2.93 -15.48 -1.62
CA VAL A 86 3.88 -14.85 -0.68
C VAL A 86 5.34 -14.97 -1.12
N ALA A 87 5.68 -16.05 -1.79
CA ALA A 87 7.02 -16.24 -2.37
C ALA A 87 7.35 -15.16 -3.40
N GLU A 88 6.41 -14.81 -4.26
CA GLU A 88 6.56 -13.77 -5.29
C GLU A 88 6.70 -12.38 -4.65
N MET A 89 5.90 -12.07 -3.63
CA MET A 89 6.04 -10.83 -2.85
C MET A 89 7.43 -10.68 -2.23
N THR A 90 8.00 -11.78 -1.74
CA THR A 90 9.33 -11.78 -1.12
C THR A 90 10.43 -11.55 -2.17
N GLN A 91 10.26 -12.09 -3.38
CA GLN A 91 11.17 -11.84 -4.51
C GLN A 91 11.14 -10.37 -4.96
N ILE A 92 9.97 -9.73 -4.99
CA ILE A 92 9.86 -8.29 -5.31
C ILE A 92 10.71 -7.43 -4.36
N LEU A 93 10.77 -7.79 -3.07
CA LEU A 93 11.61 -7.09 -2.10
C LEU A 93 13.10 -7.27 -2.35
N GLN A 94 13.51 -8.42 -2.90
CA GLN A 94 14.91 -8.74 -3.20
C GLN A 94 15.40 -8.04 -4.47
N HIS A 95 14.52 -7.85 -5.46
CA HIS A 95 14.87 -7.25 -6.76
C HIS A 95 14.66 -5.73 -6.82
N ALA A 96 14.27 -5.08 -5.72
CA ALA A 96 14.20 -3.63 -5.62
C ALA A 96 15.61 -2.98 -5.52
N GLU A 97 16.56 -3.45 -6.34
CA GLU A 97 17.84 -2.79 -6.59
C GLU A 97 17.60 -1.71 -7.64
N LEU A 98 17.70 -0.45 -7.24
CA LEU A 98 17.67 0.66 -8.18
C LEU A 98 18.94 0.58 -9.05
N THR A 99 18.72 0.49 -10.37
CA THR A 99 19.75 0.62 -11.41
C THR A 99 20.32 2.03 -11.43
#